data_AF-A0A1Y1R3Q9-F1
#
_entry.id   AF-A0A1Y1R3Q9-F1
#
_cell.length_a   1.000
_cell.length_b   1.000
_cell.length_c   1.000
_cell.angle_alpha   90.00
_cell.angle_beta   90.00
_cell.angle_gamma   90.00
#
_symmetry.space_group_name_H-M   'P 1'
#
loop_
_entity.id
_entity.type
_entity.pdbx_description
1 polymer ?
#
loop_
_entity_poly.entity_id
_entity_poly.type
_entity_poly.pdbx_seq_one_letter_code
_entity_poly.pdbx_strand_id
1 'polypeptide(L)' 'MTEQIGKYRLLSEVLLSGGVIATVAGILGAYILVTPFGLGMAVQILSHMMTIIGPGVIKVGYVIRLAAEHAQNHPDMC' A
#
# COMPACT_ATOMS: atom_id res chain seq x y z
N MET A 1 10.32 23.05 -6.75
CA MET A 1 8.97 22.47 -6.55
C MET A 1 8.75 21.19 -7.37
N THR A 2 9.09 21.18 -8.66
CA THR A 2 8.98 20.00 -9.56
C THR A 2 9.70 18.74 -9.07
N GLU A 3 10.91 18.87 -8.50
CA GLU A 3 11.68 17.72 -7.98
C GLU A 3 10.98 17.02 -6.80
N GLN A 4 10.39 17.78 -5.88
CA GLN A 4 9.65 17.22 -4.73
C GLN A 4 8.39 16.48 -5.21
N ILE A 5 7.63 17.06 -6.15
CA ILE A 5 6.45 16.44 -6.75
C ILE A 5 6.83 15.10 -7.42
N GLY A 6 7.96 15.05 -8.14
CA GLY A 6 8.47 13.81 -8.73
C GLY A 6 8.75 12.72 -7.68
N LYS A 7 9.37 13.10 -6.55
CA LYS A 7 9.65 12.17 -5.44
C LYS A 7 8.37 11.65 -4.77
N TYR A 8 7.38 12.51 -4.54
CA TYR A 8 6.08 12.09 -3.96
C TYR A 8 5.32 11.16 -4.88
N ARG A 9 5.38 11.37 -6.20
CA ARG A 9 4.76 10.47 -7.18
C ARG A 9 5.38 9.08 -7.12
N LEU A 10 6.71 8.97 -7.15
CA LEU A 10 7.41 7.69 -7.01
C LEU A 10 7.08 7.00 -5.68
N LEU A 11 7.10 7.76 -4.58
CA LEU A 11 6.72 7.23 -3.27
C LEU A 11 5.29 6.67 -3.28
N SER A 12 4.33 7.41 -3.84
CA SER A 12 2.94 6.95 -3.93
C SER A 12 2.81 5.67 -4.77
N GLU A 13 3.56 5.54 -5.85
CA GLU A 13 3.54 4.36 -6.72
C GLU A 13 4.08 3.12 -6.01
N VAL A 14 5.17 3.27 -5.24
CA VAL A 14 5.72 2.20 -4.40
C VAL A 14 4.74 1.80 -3.29
N LEU A 15 4.11 2.77 -2.62
CA LEU A 15 3.13 2.49 -1.56
C LEU A 15 1.88 1.80 -2.11
N LEU A 16 1.36 2.25 -3.26
CA LEU A 16 0.19 1.66 -3.89
C LEU A 16 0.46 0.22 -4.35
N SER A 17 1.53 0.02 -5.13
CA SER A 17 1.89 -1.31 -5.64
C SER A 17 2.28 -2.27 -4.52
N GLY A 18 3.14 -1.84 -3.59
CA GLY A 18 3.56 -2.62 -2.45
C GLY A 18 2.40 -2.97 -1.51
N GLY A 19 1.50 -2.02 -1.27
CA GLY A 19 0.30 -2.24 -0.47
C GLY A 19 -0.65 -3.26 -1.10
N VAL A 20 -0.84 -3.21 -2.43
CA VAL A 20 -1.64 -4.22 -3.16
C VAL A 20 -0.99 -5.59 -3.06
N ILE A 21 0.31 -5.70 -3.35
CA ILE A 21 1.05 -6.98 -3.27
C ILE A 21 0.96 -7.56 -1.86
N ALA A 22 1.20 -6.75 -0.83
CA ALA A 22 1.10 -7.18 0.56
C ALA A 22 -0.32 -7.62 0.93
N THR A 23 -1.34 -6.90 0.48
CA THR A 23 -2.75 -7.26 0.75
C THR A 23 -3.11 -8.59 0.10
N VAL A 24 -2.76 -8.76 -1.17
CA VAL A 24 -3.00 -10.02 -1.91
C VAL A 24 -2.27 -11.18 -1.26
N ALA A 25 -0.99 -11.01 -0.92
CA ALA A 25 -0.20 -12.02 -0.22
C ALA A 25 -0.80 -12.36 1.15
N GLY A 26 -1.25 -11.36 1.92
CA GLY A 26 -1.93 -11.56 3.20
C GLY A 26 -3.23 -12.35 3.06
N ILE A 27 -4.06 -12.04 2.06
CA ILE A 27 -5.31 -12.77 1.80
C ILE A 27 -5.02 -14.23 1.43
N LEU A 28 -4.04 -14.46 0.54
CA LEU A 28 -3.62 -15.79 0.14
C LEU A 28 -3.16 -16.60 1.36
N GLY A 29 -2.28 -16.04 2.18
CA GLY A 29 -1.75 -16.70 3.38
C GLY A 29 -2.80 -16.95 4.45
N ALA A 30 -3.66 -15.97 4.73
CA ALA A 30 -4.61 -16.03 5.83
C ALA A 30 -5.82 -16.93 5.57
N TYR A 31 -6.26 -17.04 4.31
CA TYR A 31 -7.54 -17.69 3.99
C TYR A 31 -7.41 -18.86 3.00
N ILE A 32 -6.53 -18.76 2.00
CA ILE A 32 -6.49 -19.73 0.90
C ILE A 32 -5.47 -20.84 1.17
N LEU A 33 -4.28 -20.48 1.66
CA LEU A 33 -3.18 -21.41 1.85
C LEU A 33 -3.21 -22.11 3.21
N VAL A 34 -3.91 -21.54 4.21
CA VAL A 34 -3.97 -22.10 5.57
C VAL A 34 -4.60 -23.51 5.59
N THR A 35 -5.68 -23.71 4.85
CA THR A 35 -6.44 -24.98 4.84
C THR A 35 -5.69 -26.11 4.13
N PRO A 36 -5.10 -25.91 2.93
CA PRO A 36 -4.37 -26.97 2.23
C PRO A 36 -2.93 -27.19 2.70
N PHE A 37 -2.23 -26.18 3.24
CA PHE A 37 -0.80 -26.29 3.59
C PHE A 37 -0.50 -26.34 5.10
N GLY A 38 -1.49 -26.08 5.97
CA GLY A 38 -1.29 -26.11 7.41
C GLY A 38 -0.25 -25.10 7.90
N LEU A 39 -0.46 -23.81 7.59
CA LEU A 39 0.45 -22.74 8.01
C LEU A 39 0.60 -22.70 9.54
N GLY A 40 1.84 -22.56 10.03
CA GLY A 40 2.11 -22.38 11.46
C GLY A 40 1.55 -21.06 11.99
N MET A 41 1.23 -21.02 13.30
CA MET A 41 0.56 -19.90 13.97
C MET A 41 1.19 -18.53 13.69
N ALA A 42 2.53 -18.44 13.72
CA ALA A 42 3.24 -17.19 13.45
C ALA A 42 3.00 -16.67 12.02
N VAL A 43 2.99 -17.55 11.02
CA VAL A 43 2.76 -17.19 9.61
C VAL A 43 1.30 -16.77 9.40
N GLN A 44 0.36 -17.43 10.09
CA GLN A 44 -1.05 -17.07 10.03
C GLN A 44 -1.31 -15.67 10.64
N ILE A 45 -0.70 -15.38 11.80
CA ILE A 45 -0.76 -14.04 12.40
C ILE A 45 -0.17 -12.99 11.44
N LEU A 46 1.02 -13.25 10.89
CA LEU A 46 1.66 -12.33 9.95
C LEU A 46 0.79 -12.08 8.71
N SER A 47 0.16 -13.13 8.18
CA SER A 47 -0.74 -13.02 7.02
C SER A 47 -1.95 -12.13 7.31
N HIS A 48 -2.57 -12.27 8.48
CA HIS A 48 -3.64 -11.37 8.92
C HIS A 48 -3.15 -9.94 9.17
N MET A 49 -1.94 -9.77 9.71
CA MET A 49 -1.38 -8.43 9.86
C MET A 49 -1.16 -7.76 8.50
N MET A 50 -0.74 -8.51 7.48
CA MET A 50 -0.60 -8.00 6.11
C MET A 50 -1.95 -7.57 5.52
N THR A 51 -3.06 -8.24 5.83
CA THR A 51 -4.40 -7.80 5.36
C THR A 51 -4.92 -6.55 6.07
N ILE A 52 -4.38 -6.20 7.23
CA ILE A 52 -4.71 -4.96 7.95
C ILE A 52 -3.79 -3.82 7.51
N ILE A 53 -2.47 -4.06 7.48
CA ILE A 53 -1.47 -3.03 7.17
C ILE A 53 -1.50 -2.68 5.67
N GLY A 54 -1.66 -3.67 4.78
CA GLY A 54 -1.66 -3.47 3.33
C GLY A 54 -2.65 -2.41 2.86
N PRO A 55 -3.95 -2.52 3.18
CA PRO A 55 -4.94 -1.50 2.84
C PRO A 55 -4.64 -0.12 3.46
N GLY A 56 -4.04 -0.09 4.66
CA GLY A 56 -3.56 1.14 5.29
C GLY A 56 -2.49 1.84 4.45
N VAL A 57 -1.49 1.09 3.98
CA VAL A 57 -0.42 1.59 3.11
C VAL A 57 -0.98 2.09 1.77
N ILE A 58 -1.91 1.37 1.16
CA ILE A 58 -2.60 1.80 -0.08
C ILE A 58 -3.27 3.15 0.13
N LYS A 59 -3.99 3.33 1.24
CA LYS A 59 -4.71 4.56 1.55
C LYS A 59 -3.76 5.75 1.70
N VAL A 60 -2.62 5.57 2.37
CA VAL A 60 -1.57 6.59 2.49
C VAL A 60 -0.97 6.92 1.11
N GLY A 61 -0.65 5.91 0.31
CA GLY A 61 -0.14 6.10 -1.06
C GLY A 61 -1.12 6.91 -1.93
N TYR A 62 -2.41 6.62 -1.85
CA TYR A 62 -3.45 7.35 -2.58
C TYR A 62 -3.53 8.83 -2.17
N VAL A 63 -3.51 9.12 -0.86
CA VAL A 63 -3.54 10.51 -0.37
C VAL A 63 -2.30 11.28 -0.82
N ILE A 64 -1.11 10.67 -0.80
CA ILE A 64 0.12 11.30 -1.30
C ILE A 64 0.01 11.59 -2.80
N ARG A 65 -0.50 10.65 -3.59
CA ARG A 65 -0.72 10.85 -5.03
C ARG A 65 -1.69 12.00 -5.28
N LEU A 66 -2.82 12.01 -4.56
CA LEU A 66 -3.83 13.05 -4.68
C LEU A 66 -3.27 14.43 -4.29
N ALA A 67 -2.47 14.51 -3.23
CA ALA A 67 -1.82 15.74 -2.82
C ALA A 67 -0.82 16.27 -3.87
N ALA A 68 -0.05 15.37 -4.49
CA ALA A 68 0.87 15.73 -5.56
C ALA A 68 0.13 16.23 -6.81
N GLU A 69 -0.96 15.54 -7.21
CA GLU A 69 -1.81 15.96 -8.33
C GLU A 69 -2.51 17.30 -8.02
N HIS A 70 -2.98 17.51 -6.80
CA HIS A 70 -3.60 18.78 -6.38
C HIS A 70 -2.63 19.96 -6.47
N ALA A 71 -1.39 19.78 -5.97
CA ALA A 71 -0.34 20.80 -6.03
C ALA A 71 0.14 21.10 -7.46
N GLN A 72 0.05 20.12 -8.38
CA GLN A 72 0.34 20.35 -9.80
C GLN A 72 -0.74 21.15 -10.51
N ASN A 73 -2.00 20.92 -10.17
CA ASN A 73 -3.15 21.52 -10.85
C ASN A 73 -3.50 22.93 -10.36
N HIS A 74 -3.02 23.33 -9.17
CA HIS A 74 -3.26 24.67 -8.58
C HIS A 74 -1.93 25.32 -8.15
N PRO A 75 -1.06 25.73 -9.10
CA PRO A 75 0.25 26.27 -8.81
C PRO A 75 0.22 27.67 -8.16
N ASP A 76 -0.93 28.34 -8.17
CA ASP A 76 -1.18 29.70 -7.68
C ASP A 76 -1.60 29.79 -6.21
N MET A 77 -1.88 28.65 -5.56
CA MET A 77 -2.21 28.59 -4.12
C MET A 77 -0.97 28.43 -3.21
N CYS A 78 0.24 28.59 -3.75
CA CYS A 78 1.53 28.49 -3.05
C CYS A 78 2.28 29.81 -3.04
#